data_AF-A0A3B0ZK46-F1
#
_entry.id   AF-A0A3B0ZK46-F1
#
_cell.length_a   1.000
_cell.length_b   1.000
_cell.length_c   1.000
_cell.angle_alpha   90.00
_cell.angle_beta   90.00
_cell.angle_gamma   90.00
#
_symmetry.space_group_name_H-M   'P 1'
#
loop_
_entity.id
_entity.type
_entity.pdbx_description
1 polymer ?
#
loop_
_entity_poly.entity_id
_entity_poly.type
_entity_poly.pdbx_seq_one_letter_code
_entity_poly.pdbx_strand_id
1 'polypeptide(L)'
;MNKSIADQIGLAQQAASGDSLARQNINTLIHPIISYQTARFCKRFCFENRYRFACTLEKPIAPASHDALLCEWGNASYGWMLNDLVGSKRLLKYQAKFDSSLYNYLYNIGNSIAFYERWKDWRFNGNVHVPTYIQQLHPNAGKVFYGLRAEESIAIIAQKLLCSEDEIQQLSREIIIILTRKRRLHLLDPPATISLTELNNGHGMAVDDYSENDVAFYDESPEHSESKLKLHSAWSKLTPVEQFVLEALIIEQQDAEDVLVALAKLNISIKAGINADKTNRQQLYYFRRKTIAKLNELMN
;
A
#
# COMPACT_ATOMS: atom_id res chain seq x y z
N MET A 1 -4.24 7.34 28.29
CA MET A 1 -3.64 8.47 29.02
C MET A 1 -3.32 9.56 28.01
N ASN A 2 -4.07 10.66 28.02
CA ASN A 2 -3.81 11.78 27.11
C ASN A 2 -2.61 12.59 27.64
N LYS A 3 -1.43 12.32 27.07
CA LYS A 3 -0.25 13.18 27.26
C LYS A 3 -0.53 14.55 26.67
N SER A 4 -0.03 15.62 27.30
CA SER A 4 -0.20 16.97 26.79
C SER A 4 0.44 17.12 25.40
N ILE A 5 0.02 18.10 24.60
CA ILE A 5 0.58 18.33 23.27
C ILE A 5 2.09 18.61 23.35
N ALA A 6 2.53 19.36 24.37
CA ALA A 6 3.95 19.61 24.63
C ALA A 6 4.73 18.30 24.88
N ASP A 7 4.14 17.36 25.63
CA ASP A 7 4.75 16.05 25.85
C ASP A 7 4.85 15.21 24.56
N GLN A 8 3.91 15.38 23.63
CA GLN A 8 3.91 14.67 22.35
C GLN A 8 4.97 15.24 21.39
N ILE A 9 5.17 16.55 21.37
CA ILE A 9 6.27 17.19 20.63
C ILE A 9 7.61 16.74 21.21
N GLY A 10 7.76 16.77 22.53
CA GLY A 10 8.96 16.30 23.21
C GLY A 10 9.27 14.83 22.92
N LEU A 11 8.23 13.97 22.92
CA LEU A 11 8.35 12.56 22.56
C LEU A 11 8.85 12.36 21.11
N ALA A 12 8.32 13.14 20.16
CA ALA A 12 8.74 13.08 18.76
C ALA A 12 10.21 13.51 18.59
N GLN A 13 10.64 14.57 19.27
CA GLN A 13 12.02 15.06 19.24
C GLN A 13 13.01 14.05 19.86
N GLN A 14 12.66 13.47 21.02
CA GLN A 14 13.47 12.44 21.68
C GLN A 14 13.60 11.18 20.82
N ALA A 15 12.51 10.73 20.20
CA ALA A 15 12.57 9.58 19.31
C ALA A 15 13.38 9.87 18.03
N ALA A 16 13.33 11.10 17.52
CA ALA A 16 14.13 11.54 16.38
C ALA A 16 15.63 11.58 16.70
N SER A 17 16.00 12.00 17.92
CA SER A 17 17.40 12.05 18.40
C SER A 17 17.97 10.67 18.77
N GLY A 18 17.15 9.62 18.75
CA GLY A 18 17.60 8.24 18.93
C GLY A 18 17.32 7.64 20.31
N ASP A 19 16.53 8.31 21.16
CA ASP A 19 16.10 7.73 22.44
C ASP A 19 15.28 6.46 22.21
N SER A 20 15.77 5.35 22.76
CA SER A 20 15.18 4.03 22.61
C SER A 20 13.80 3.93 23.26
N LEU A 21 13.60 4.59 24.40
CA LEU A 21 12.34 4.54 25.15
C LEU A 21 11.28 5.39 24.45
N ALA A 22 11.66 6.56 23.95
CA ALA A 22 10.78 7.39 23.12
C ALA A 22 10.39 6.69 21.82
N ARG A 23 11.33 6.03 21.13
CA ARG A 23 11.04 5.21 19.94
C ARG A 23 10.10 4.06 20.25
N GLN A 24 10.32 3.34 21.35
CA GLN A 24 9.43 2.26 21.75
C GLN A 24 8.00 2.75 22.01
N ASN A 25 7.85 3.89 22.69
CA ASN A 25 6.55 4.51 22.93
C ASN A 25 5.84 4.89 21.63
N ILE A 26 6.54 5.49 20.66
CA ILE A 26 5.94 5.83 19.36
C ILE A 26 5.61 4.55 18.57
N ASN A 27 6.48 3.54 18.58
CA ASN A 27 6.23 2.27 17.91
C ASN A 27 4.96 1.60 18.44
N THR A 28 4.76 1.58 19.76
CA THR A 28 3.52 1.09 20.37
C THR A 28 2.32 1.95 19.98
N LEU A 29 2.48 3.28 19.95
CA LEU A 29 1.43 4.21 19.55
C LEU A 29 0.94 3.97 18.11
N ILE A 30 1.86 3.70 17.18
CA ILE A 30 1.53 3.56 15.76
C ILE A 30 1.30 2.13 15.29
N HIS A 31 1.59 1.13 16.14
CA HIS A 31 1.37 -0.28 15.82
C HIS A 31 -0.03 -0.56 15.26
N PRO A 32 -1.15 -0.02 15.80
CA PRO A 32 -2.47 -0.24 15.23
C PRO A 32 -2.62 0.26 13.78
N ILE A 33 -1.96 1.37 13.44
CA ILE A 33 -1.97 1.96 12.09
C ILE A 33 -1.25 1.02 11.13
N ILE A 34 -0.03 0.60 11.48
CA ILE A 34 0.78 -0.29 10.65
C ILE A 34 0.08 -1.64 10.49
N SER A 35 -0.42 -2.23 11.57
CA SER A 35 -1.12 -3.51 11.53
C SER A 35 -2.34 -3.44 10.62
N TYR A 36 -3.13 -2.36 10.69
CA TYR A 36 -4.26 -2.15 9.79
C TYR A 36 -3.83 -2.02 8.32
N GLN A 37 -2.84 -1.17 8.02
CA GLN A 37 -2.41 -0.96 6.63
C GLN A 37 -1.72 -2.19 6.05
N THR A 38 -0.84 -2.84 6.82
CA THR A 38 -0.18 -4.07 6.36
C THR A 38 -1.18 -5.18 6.08
N ALA A 39 -2.20 -5.37 6.93
CA ALA A 39 -3.30 -6.31 6.67
C ALA A 39 -4.03 -5.97 5.36
N ARG A 40 -4.44 -4.71 5.20
CA ARG A 40 -5.17 -4.24 4.01
C ARG A 40 -4.34 -4.36 2.74
N PHE A 41 -3.09 -3.91 2.76
CA PHE A 41 -2.22 -3.90 1.59
C PHE A 41 -1.77 -5.32 1.24
N CYS A 42 -1.33 -6.11 2.23
CA CYS A 42 -0.91 -7.48 1.97
C CYS A 42 -2.07 -8.32 1.43
N LYS A 43 -3.29 -8.23 1.99
CA LYS A 43 -4.45 -8.96 1.45
C LYS A 43 -4.68 -8.70 -0.03
N ARG A 44 -4.55 -7.44 -0.47
CA ARG A 44 -4.74 -7.04 -1.86
C ARG A 44 -3.70 -7.63 -2.82
N PHE A 45 -2.47 -7.88 -2.35
CA PHE A 45 -1.36 -8.28 -3.21
C PHE A 45 -0.76 -9.65 -2.89
N CYS A 46 -1.30 -10.38 -1.91
CA CYS A 46 -0.81 -11.71 -1.54
C CYS A 46 -1.14 -12.75 -2.62
N PHE A 47 -2.28 -12.61 -3.32
CA PHE A 47 -2.73 -13.53 -4.39
C PHE A 47 -2.47 -15.01 -4.03
N GLU A 48 -1.78 -15.76 -4.89
CA GLU A 48 -1.43 -17.17 -4.69
C GLU A 48 -0.46 -17.43 -3.53
N ASN A 49 0.28 -16.41 -3.07
CA ASN A 49 1.23 -16.56 -1.97
C ASN A 49 0.52 -16.91 -0.65
N ARG A 50 -0.77 -16.58 -0.51
CA ARG A 50 -1.58 -16.93 0.67
C ARG A 50 -1.72 -18.45 0.88
N TYR A 51 -1.52 -19.24 -0.17
CA TYR A 51 -1.57 -20.70 -0.11
C TYR A 51 -0.20 -21.35 0.06
N ARG A 52 0.89 -20.60 -0.19
CA ARG A 52 2.27 -21.08 -0.17
C ARG A 52 3.03 -20.69 1.10
N PHE A 53 2.62 -19.60 1.75
CA PHE A 53 3.31 -19.03 2.90
C PHE A 53 2.36 -18.81 4.08
N ALA A 54 2.87 -19.04 5.29
CA ALA A 54 2.20 -18.69 6.53
C ALA A 54 2.38 -17.19 6.83
N CYS A 55 1.28 -16.44 6.87
CA CYS A 55 1.32 -15.02 7.22
C CYS A 55 1.66 -14.84 8.71
N THR A 56 2.60 -13.95 9.01
CA THR A 56 3.01 -13.59 10.38
C THR A 56 2.23 -12.43 10.98
N LEU A 57 1.53 -11.64 10.15
CA LEU A 57 0.87 -10.40 10.57
C LEU A 57 -0.63 -10.55 10.88
N GLU A 58 -1.31 -11.50 10.23
CA GLU A 58 -2.72 -11.79 10.45
C GLU A 58 -2.94 -13.30 10.43
N LYS A 59 -3.96 -13.76 11.18
CA LYS A 59 -4.39 -15.16 11.11
C LYS A 59 -4.79 -15.48 9.67
N PRO A 60 -4.21 -16.51 9.06
CA PRO A 60 -4.53 -16.85 7.68
C PRO A 60 -5.99 -17.33 7.61
N ILE A 61 -6.71 -16.88 6.57
CA ILE A 61 -8.14 -17.20 6.34
C ILE A 61 -8.32 -18.71 6.09
N ALA A 62 -7.29 -19.36 5.55
CA ALA A 62 -7.19 -20.81 5.45
C ALA A 62 -5.97 -21.29 6.24
N PRO A 63 -6.03 -22.47 6.89
CA PRO A 63 -4.85 -23.03 7.53
C PRO A 63 -3.78 -23.25 6.45
N ALA A 64 -2.63 -22.58 6.62
CA ALA A 64 -1.44 -22.91 5.85
C ALA A 64 -1.05 -24.37 6.16
N SER A 65 -0.38 -25.06 5.22
CA SER A 65 0.17 -26.37 5.54
C SER A 65 1.11 -26.25 6.74
N HIS A 66 1.20 -27.29 7.56
CA HIS A 66 2.08 -27.30 8.74
C HIS A 66 3.55 -27.00 8.39
N ASP A 67 3.93 -27.22 7.13
CA ASP A 67 5.29 -27.01 6.60
C ASP A 67 5.43 -25.70 5.79
N ALA A 68 4.43 -24.83 5.79
CA ALA A 68 4.49 -23.58 5.02
C ALA A 68 5.53 -22.61 5.59
N LEU A 69 6.39 -22.08 4.72
CA LEU A 69 7.40 -21.07 5.09
C LEU A 69 6.73 -19.77 5.55
N LEU A 70 7.37 -19.04 6.46
CA LEU A 70 6.87 -17.74 6.91
C LEU A 70 6.93 -16.70 5.78
N CYS A 71 5.91 -15.85 5.71
CA CYS A 71 5.86 -14.75 4.74
C CYS A 71 6.84 -13.64 5.15
N GLU A 72 8.02 -13.62 4.52
CA GLU A 72 9.04 -12.57 4.73
C GLU A 72 8.54 -11.18 4.35
N TRP A 73 7.63 -11.13 3.37
CA TRP A 73 7.11 -9.88 2.83
C TRP A 73 6.15 -9.14 3.75
N GLY A 74 5.44 -9.86 4.62
CA GLY A 74 4.63 -9.24 5.67
C GLY A 74 5.54 -8.48 6.64
N ASN A 75 6.53 -9.17 7.19
CA ASN A 75 7.51 -8.58 8.13
C ASN A 75 8.28 -7.42 7.49
N ALA A 76 8.71 -7.57 6.23
CA ALA A 76 9.37 -6.51 5.50
C ALA A 76 8.45 -5.29 5.32
N SER A 77 7.17 -5.48 5.00
CA SER A 77 6.19 -4.40 4.86
C SER A 77 5.97 -3.66 6.17
N TYR A 78 5.85 -4.41 7.27
CA TYR A 78 5.75 -3.83 8.61
C TYR A 78 6.99 -2.98 8.94
N GLY A 79 8.19 -3.52 8.72
CA GLY A 79 9.44 -2.82 8.97
C GLY A 79 9.59 -1.56 8.11
N TRP A 80 9.20 -1.62 6.83
CA TRP A 80 9.20 -0.46 5.95
C TRP A 80 8.25 0.63 6.45
N MET A 81 7.00 0.28 6.78
CA MET A 81 6.01 1.26 7.26
C MET A 81 6.44 1.90 8.59
N LEU A 82 7.05 1.10 9.48
CA LEU A 82 7.62 1.59 10.73
C LEU A 82 8.71 2.64 10.46
N ASN A 83 9.63 2.34 9.55
CA ASN A 83 10.70 3.26 9.18
C ASN A 83 10.19 4.52 8.47
N ASP A 84 9.20 4.39 7.58
CA ASP A 84 8.63 5.55 6.88
C ASP A 84 7.89 6.47 7.86
N LEU A 85 7.05 5.91 8.76
CA LEU A 85 6.23 6.70 9.70
C LEU A 85 7.03 7.26 10.89
N VAL A 86 8.04 6.55 11.38
CA VAL A 86 8.80 6.93 12.59
C VAL A 86 10.20 7.44 12.24
N GLY A 87 10.49 7.69 10.96
CA GLY A 87 11.77 8.24 10.54
C GLY A 87 12.07 9.58 11.22
N SER A 88 13.32 9.77 11.66
CA SER A 88 13.74 10.98 12.40
C SER A 88 13.37 12.28 11.68
N LYS A 89 13.53 12.33 10.35
CA LYS A 89 13.14 13.50 9.53
C LYS A 89 11.64 13.82 9.66
N ARG A 90 10.78 12.80 9.69
CA ARG A 90 9.32 12.97 9.78
C ARG A 90 8.91 13.39 11.18
N LEU A 91 9.48 12.77 12.21
CA LEU A 91 9.20 13.14 13.60
C LEU A 91 9.59 14.59 13.92
N LEU A 92 10.69 15.09 13.36
CA LEU A 92 11.11 16.49 13.52
C LEU A 92 10.16 17.49 12.84
N LYS A 93 9.40 17.06 11.83
CA LYS A 93 8.39 17.89 11.16
C LYS A 93 7.10 18.04 11.97
N TYR A 94 6.88 17.20 12.98
CA TYR A 94 5.67 17.28 13.79
C TYR A 94 5.69 18.53 14.70
N GLN A 95 4.75 19.45 14.46
CA GLN A 95 4.62 20.73 15.17
C GLN A 95 3.28 20.90 15.90
N ALA A 96 2.45 19.85 15.96
CA ALA A 96 1.13 19.86 16.59
C ALA A 96 0.24 21.06 16.21
N LYS A 97 0.25 21.47 14.94
CA LYS A 97 -0.62 22.55 14.44
C LYS A 97 -2.09 22.17 14.68
N PHE A 98 -2.91 23.13 15.12
CA PHE A 98 -4.34 22.95 15.41
C PHE A 98 -4.63 21.84 16.44
N ASP A 99 -3.80 21.71 17.48
CA ASP A 99 -3.95 20.71 18.54
C ASP A 99 -3.95 19.25 18.03
N SER A 100 -3.36 19.01 16.85
CA SER A 100 -3.27 17.67 16.28
C SER A 100 -2.32 16.80 17.10
N SER A 101 -2.84 15.65 17.57
CA SER A 101 -2.02 14.66 18.27
C SER A 101 -1.00 14.01 17.32
N LEU A 102 0.10 13.52 17.88
CA LEU A 102 1.13 12.80 17.12
C LEU A 102 0.54 11.56 16.44
N TYR A 103 -0.40 10.88 17.12
CA TYR A 103 -1.15 9.77 16.53
C TYR A 103 -1.94 10.22 15.30
N ASN A 104 -2.71 11.30 15.39
CA ASN A 104 -3.53 11.78 14.28
C ASN A 104 -2.66 12.21 13.10
N TYR A 105 -1.52 12.87 13.36
CA TYR A 105 -0.54 13.23 12.34
C TYR A 105 -0.04 11.99 11.57
N LEU A 106 0.41 10.95 12.29
CA LEU A 106 0.93 9.73 11.68
C LEU A 106 -0.18 8.86 11.06
N TYR A 107 -1.38 8.86 11.64
CA TYR A 107 -2.57 8.19 11.12
C TYR A 107 -2.97 8.74 9.75
N ASN A 108 -2.99 10.07 9.60
CA ASN A 108 -3.33 10.71 8.33
C ASN A 108 -2.31 10.37 7.24
N ILE A 109 -1.03 10.33 7.59
CA ILE A 109 0.04 9.92 6.66
C ILE A 109 -0.15 8.46 6.25
N GLY A 110 -0.29 7.55 7.21
CA GLY A 110 -0.45 6.12 6.95
C GLY A 110 -1.70 5.77 6.12
N ASN A 111 -2.72 6.63 6.14
CA ASN A 111 -3.94 6.49 5.33
C ASN A 111 -3.93 7.26 4.01
N SER A 112 -2.87 8.02 3.70
CA SER A 112 -2.79 8.83 2.49
C SER A 112 -2.53 7.98 1.23
N ILE A 113 -2.99 8.48 0.08
CA ILE A 113 -2.70 7.86 -1.22
C ILE A 113 -1.18 7.84 -1.49
N ALA A 114 -0.47 8.92 -1.14
CA ALA A 114 0.97 9.01 -1.32
C ALA A 114 1.72 7.91 -0.54
N PHE A 115 1.32 7.63 0.71
CA PHE A 115 1.91 6.54 1.50
C PHE A 115 1.66 5.17 0.86
N TYR A 116 0.44 4.93 0.37
CA TYR A 116 0.12 3.71 -0.36
C TYR A 116 0.95 3.52 -1.63
N GLU A 117 1.13 4.59 -2.42
CA GLU A 117 1.93 4.55 -3.65
C GLU A 117 3.41 4.31 -3.34
N ARG A 118 3.99 5.00 -2.33
CA ARG A 118 5.37 4.72 -1.88
C ARG A 118 5.55 3.29 -1.39
N TRP A 119 4.59 2.76 -0.63
CA TRP A 119 4.63 1.35 -0.19
C TRP A 119 4.61 0.40 -1.38
N LYS A 120 3.74 0.65 -2.36
CA LYS A 120 3.61 -0.16 -3.58
C LYS A 120 4.89 -0.10 -4.42
N ASP A 121 5.48 1.09 -4.55
CA ASP A 121 6.73 1.30 -5.26
C ASP A 121 7.89 0.58 -4.57
N TRP A 122 7.99 0.65 -3.24
CA TRP A 122 8.96 -0.13 -2.48
C TRP A 122 8.72 -1.65 -2.62
N ARG A 123 7.47 -2.09 -2.54
CA ARG A 123 7.08 -3.50 -2.49
C ARG A 123 7.28 -4.21 -3.83
N PHE A 124 7.05 -3.50 -4.93
CA PHE A 124 7.03 -4.03 -6.30
C PHE A 124 8.04 -3.34 -7.23
N ASN A 125 8.98 -2.56 -6.68
CA ASN A 125 9.99 -1.78 -7.40
C ASN A 125 9.44 -0.83 -8.47
N GLY A 126 8.22 -0.32 -8.30
CA GLY A 126 7.52 0.52 -9.26
C GLY A 126 7.30 -0.21 -10.59
N ASN A 127 6.04 -0.37 -11.01
CA ASN A 127 5.71 -0.92 -12.34
C ASN A 127 6.09 0.07 -13.47
N VAL A 128 7.35 0.47 -13.60
CA VAL A 128 7.89 0.86 -14.90
C VAL A 128 8.14 -0.42 -15.65
N HIS A 129 7.26 -0.65 -16.61
CA HIS A 129 7.45 -1.65 -17.64
C HIS A 129 8.83 -1.42 -18.28
N VAL A 130 9.79 -2.29 -17.96
CA VAL A 130 11.05 -2.34 -18.70
C VAL A 130 10.67 -2.69 -20.14
N PRO A 131 10.92 -1.79 -21.11
CA PRO A 131 10.55 -2.06 -22.49
C PRO A 131 11.15 -3.39 -22.97
N THR A 132 10.36 -4.16 -23.72
CA THR A 132 10.77 -5.49 -24.21
C THR A 132 12.11 -5.48 -24.95
N TYR A 133 12.41 -4.39 -25.67
CA TYR A 133 13.69 -4.22 -26.36
C TYR A 133 14.90 -3.97 -25.45
N ILE A 134 14.70 -3.60 -24.17
CA ILE A 134 15.76 -3.56 -23.15
C ILE A 134 15.91 -4.93 -22.52
N GLN A 135 14.79 -5.61 -22.23
CA GLN A 135 14.80 -6.98 -21.69
C GLN A 135 15.51 -7.96 -22.64
N GLN A 136 15.42 -7.72 -23.95
CA GLN A 136 16.08 -8.52 -24.98
C GLN A 136 17.59 -8.31 -25.11
N LEU A 137 18.16 -7.26 -24.48
CA LEU A 137 19.61 -6.97 -24.58
C LEU A 137 20.45 -7.96 -23.78
N HIS A 138 20.00 -8.25 -22.56
CA HIS A 138 20.73 -9.09 -21.64
C HIS A 138 19.79 -9.62 -20.55
N PRO A 139 19.99 -10.85 -20.02
CA PRO A 139 19.18 -11.39 -18.93
C PRO A 139 19.11 -10.49 -17.69
N ASN A 140 20.17 -9.71 -17.44
CA ASN A 140 20.25 -8.75 -16.33
C ASN A 140 19.87 -7.31 -16.72
N ALA A 141 19.53 -7.02 -17.99
CA ALA A 141 19.26 -5.67 -18.48
C ALA A 141 18.10 -4.98 -17.74
N GLY A 142 17.06 -5.73 -17.37
CA GLY A 142 15.97 -5.19 -16.56
C GLY A 142 16.43 -4.72 -15.18
N LYS A 143 17.31 -5.49 -14.53
CA LYS A 143 17.84 -5.14 -13.20
C LYS A 143 18.81 -3.96 -13.26
N VAL A 144 19.63 -3.88 -14.30
CA VAL A 144 20.50 -2.71 -14.55
C VAL A 144 19.68 -1.47 -14.87
N PHE A 145 18.62 -1.60 -15.67
CA PHE A 145 17.67 -0.51 -15.93
C PHE A 145 17.05 0.06 -14.65
N TYR A 146 16.67 -0.81 -13.71
CA TYR A 146 16.18 -0.37 -12.40
C TYR A 146 17.26 0.30 -11.55
N GLY A 147 18.48 -0.23 -11.53
CA GLY A 147 19.61 0.39 -10.83
C GLY A 147 19.94 1.79 -11.37
N LEU A 148 19.93 1.96 -12.69
CA LEU A 148 20.14 3.25 -13.34
C LEU A 148 19.03 4.26 -13.01
N ARG A 149 17.78 3.81 -12.98
CA ARG A 149 16.63 4.64 -12.63
C ARG A 149 16.60 5.03 -11.14
N ALA A 150 17.18 4.20 -10.28
CA ALA A 150 17.35 4.48 -8.86
C ALA A 150 18.61 5.32 -8.56
N GLU A 151 19.28 5.82 -9.60
CA GLU A 151 20.52 6.62 -9.50
C GLU A 151 21.65 5.90 -8.74
N GLU A 152 21.64 4.57 -8.75
CA GLU A 152 22.67 3.77 -8.10
C GLU A 152 23.98 3.79 -8.90
N SER A 153 25.12 3.80 -8.20
CA SER A 153 26.42 3.71 -8.87
C SER A 153 26.62 2.35 -9.54
N ILE A 154 27.39 2.33 -10.64
CA ILE A 154 27.71 1.11 -11.39
C ILE A 154 28.31 0.02 -10.48
N ALA A 155 29.17 0.42 -9.52
CA ALA A 155 29.77 -0.49 -8.54
C ALA A 155 28.72 -1.18 -7.66
N ILE A 156 27.71 -0.44 -7.18
CA ILE A 156 26.60 -0.98 -6.37
C ILE A 156 25.76 -1.95 -7.20
N ILE A 157 25.46 -1.61 -8.45
CA ILE A 157 24.68 -2.44 -9.36
C ILE A 157 25.43 -3.75 -9.67
N ALA A 158 26.73 -3.66 -9.96
CA ALA A 158 27.60 -4.81 -10.22
C ALA A 158 27.70 -5.74 -9.01
N GLN A 159 27.86 -5.18 -7.81
CA GLN A 159 27.89 -5.94 -6.57
C GLN A 159 26.58 -6.70 -6.31
N LYS A 160 25.42 -6.05 -6.51
CA LYS A 160 24.10 -6.69 -6.34
C LYS A 160 23.83 -7.81 -7.34
N LEU A 161 24.39 -7.68 -8.54
CA LEU A 161 24.17 -8.64 -9.64
C LEU A 161 25.25 -9.71 -9.74
N LEU A 162 26.30 -9.63 -8.90
CA LEU A 162 27.45 -10.54 -8.92
C LEU A 162 28.11 -10.60 -10.32
N CYS A 163 28.24 -9.44 -10.98
CA CYS A 163 28.86 -9.29 -12.29
C CYS A 163 30.05 -8.32 -12.22
N SER A 164 30.88 -8.28 -13.26
CA SER A 164 31.97 -7.31 -13.32
C SER A 164 31.44 -5.88 -13.56
N GLU A 165 32.16 -4.88 -13.04
CA GLU A 165 31.80 -3.47 -13.26
C GLU A 165 31.85 -3.09 -14.74
N ASP A 166 32.79 -3.66 -15.49
CA ASP A 166 32.94 -3.42 -16.94
C ASP A 166 31.72 -3.91 -17.73
N GLU A 167 31.19 -5.09 -17.41
CA GLU A 167 29.98 -5.64 -18.04
C GLU A 167 28.75 -4.77 -17.76
N ILE A 168 28.59 -4.32 -16.52
CA ILE A 168 27.47 -3.44 -16.14
C ILE A 168 27.62 -2.06 -16.76
N GLN A 169 28.86 -1.54 -16.86
CA GLN A 169 29.14 -0.26 -17.50
C GLN A 169 28.80 -0.31 -18.99
N GLN A 170 29.18 -1.38 -19.69
CA GLN A 170 28.86 -1.57 -21.10
C GLN A 170 27.35 -1.70 -21.31
N LEU A 171 26.68 -2.52 -20.49
CA LEU A 171 25.22 -2.71 -20.58
C LEU A 171 24.45 -1.42 -20.25
N SER A 172 24.94 -0.62 -19.30
CA SER A 172 24.35 0.68 -18.97
C SER A 172 24.46 1.66 -20.13
N ARG A 173 25.62 1.73 -20.79
CA ARG A 173 25.83 2.56 -21.99
C ARG A 173 24.90 2.13 -23.12
N GLU A 174 24.76 0.83 -23.36
CA GLU A 174 23.86 0.31 -24.39
C GLU A 174 22.39 0.65 -24.13
N ILE A 175 21.93 0.52 -22.88
CA ILE A 175 20.58 0.91 -22.46
C ILE A 175 20.34 2.41 -22.72
N ILE A 176 21.28 3.27 -22.32
CA ILE A 176 21.19 4.72 -22.54
C ILE A 176 21.17 5.05 -24.03
N ILE A 177 22.01 4.41 -24.85
CA ILE A 177 22.06 4.62 -26.31
C ILE A 177 20.74 4.23 -26.95
N ILE A 178 20.16 3.09 -26.59
CA ILE A 178 18.90 2.60 -27.15
C ILE A 178 17.73 3.50 -26.74
N LEU A 179 17.68 3.91 -25.48
CA LEU A 179 16.67 4.84 -24.99
C LEU A 179 16.80 6.22 -25.65
N THR A 180 18.02 6.72 -25.84
CA THR A 180 18.28 7.97 -26.56
C THR A 180 17.83 7.89 -28.02
N ARG A 181 18.22 6.83 -28.74
CA ARG A 181 17.81 6.60 -30.15
C ARG A 181 16.28 6.54 -30.30
N LYS A 182 15.59 5.95 -29.32
CA LYS A 182 14.12 5.83 -29.32
C LYS A 182 13.41 7.03 -28.69
N ARG A 183 14.13 8.08 -28.29
CA ARG A 183 13.60 9.28 -27.59
C ARG A 183 12.81 8.92 -26.32
N ARG A 184 13.24 7.88 -25.60
CA ARG A 184 12.63 7.40 -24.36
C ARG A 184 13.57 7.46 -23.15
N LEU A 185 14.57 8.35 -23.20
CA LEU A 185 15.51 8.53 -22.08
C LEU A 185 14.80 8.89 -20.77
N HIS A 186 13.67 9.61 -20.86
CA HIS A 186 12.79 9.96 -19.74
C HIS A 186 12.28 8.77 -18.91
N LEU A 187 12.44 7.53 -19.39
CA LEU A 187 12.10 6.33 -18.62
C LEU A 187 13.12 6.03 -17.50
N LEU A 188 14.35 6.55 -17.62
CA LEU A 188 15.35 6.49 -16.55
C LEU A 188 15.16 7.61 -15.53
N ASP A 189 14.41 8.66 -15.88
CA ASP A 189 14.08 9.71 -14.93
C ASP A 189 13.03 9.15 -13.96
N PRO A 190 13.27 9.18 -12.64
CA PRO A 190 12.21 8.90 -11.68
C PRO A 190 11.09 9.93 -11.88
N PRO A 191 9.81 9.56 -11.73
CA PRO A 191 8.73 10.53 -11.79
C PRO A 191 8.97 11.57 -10.71
N ALA A 192 9.42 12.76 -11.11
CA ALA A 192 9.33 13.93 -10.28
C ALA A 192 7.84 14.19 -10.06
N THR A 193 7.39 14.13 -8.82
CA THR A 193 6.12 14.73 -8.44
C THR A 193 6.25 16.23 -8.68
N ILE A 194 5.84 16.69 -9.86
CA ILE A 194 5.84 18.10 -10.20
C ILE A 194 4.86 18.77 -9.24
N SER A 195 5.41 19.54 -8.30
CA SER A 195 4.65 20.38 -7.39
C SER A 195 4.07 21.53 -8.20
N LEU A 196 2.73 21.64 -8.25
CA LEU A 196 2.05 22.78 -8.90
C LEU A 196 2.35 24.13 -8.22
N THR A 197 3.06 24.12 -7.09
CA THR A 197 3.47 25.31 -6.33
C THR A 197 4.78 25.93 -6.83
N GLU A 198 5.58 25.23 -7.63
CA GLU A 198 6.89 25.72 -8.13
C GLU A 198 6.80 26.60 -9.37
N LEU A 199 5.62 26.73 -9.99
CA LEU A 199 5.42 27.55 -11.18
C LEU A 199 5.61 29.06 -10.96
N ASN A 200 5.92 29.50 -9.73
CA ASN A 200 6.03 30.93 -9.41
C ASN A 200 7.41 31.44 -9.00
N ASN A 201 8.43 30.60 -8.87
CA ASN A 201 9.79 31.06 -8.53
C ASN A 201 10.77 30.74 -9.65
N GLY A 202 10.70 31.54 -10.71
CA GLY A 202 11.78 31.62 -11.67
C GLY A 202 13.01 32.27 -11.04
N HIS A 203 14.03 31.48 -10.71
CA HIS A 203 15.44 31.71 -11.07
C HIS A 203 16.27 30.54 -10.54
N GLY A 204 17.01 29.91 -11.45
CA GLY A 204 17.75 28.68 -11.17
C GLY A 204 18.88 28.85 -10.17
N MET A 205 19.05 27.82 -9.35
CA MET A 205 20.31 27.22 -8.92
C MET A 205 19.94 25.83 -8.39
N ALA A 206 20.52 24.79 -8.99
CA ALA A 206 20.37 23.42 -8.53
C ALA A 206 20.97 23.27 -7.14
N VAL A 207 20.12 23.02 -6.15
CA VAL A 207 20.50 22.49 -4.84
C VAL A 207 19.44 21.47 -4.47
N ASP A 208 19.87 20.25 -4.18
CA ASP A 208 19.06 19.16 -3.64
C ASP A 208 18.21 19.63 -2.46
N ASP A 209 16.95 19.95 -2.72
CA ASP A 209 15.97 20.26 -1.69
C ASP A 209 14.70 19.45 -1.97
N TYR A 210 14.69 18.19 -1.51
CA TYR A 210 13.48 17.36 -1.38
C TYR A 210 12.60 17.92 -0.24
N SER A 211 12.19 19.18 -0.40
CA SER A 211 11.36 19.97 0.48
C SER A 211 9.89 19.60 0.27
N GLU A 212 9.53 18.39 0.70
CA GLU A 212 8.12 18.03 0.91
C GLU A 212 7.59 18.79 2.13
N ASN A 213 6.95 19.94 1.90
CA ASN A 213 6.07 20.54 2.89
C ASN A 213 4.81 19.67 3.02
N ASP A 214 4.85 18.76 4.00
CA ASP A 214 3.73 17.92 4.44
C ASP A 214 2.65 18.78 5.12
N VAL A 215 1.80 19.43 4.32
CA VAL A 215 0.55 20.02 4.82
C VAL A 215 -0.58 19.07 4.46
N ALA A 216 -1.02 18.29 5.45
CA ALA A 216 -2.26 17.53 5.35
C ALA A 216 -3.44 18.50 5.40
N PHE A 217 -4.16 18.66 4.29
CA PHE A 217 -5.48 19.26 4.26
C PHE A 217 -6.48 18.18 3.83
N TYR A 218 -7.30 17.74 4.78
CA TYR A 218 -8.44 16.88 4.49
C TYR A 218 -9.62 17.46 5.25
N ASP A 219 -10.22 18.49 4.68
CA ASP A 219 -11.63 18.74 4.98
C ASP A 219 -12.39 17.57 4.34
N GLU A 220 -12.78 16.57 5.14
CA GLU A 220 -13.73 15.57 4.70
C GLU A 220 -15.00 16.31 4.33
N SER A 221 -15.28 16.40 3.02
CA SER A 221 -16.37 17.24 2.55
C SER A 221 -17.68 16.80 3.22
N PRO A 222 -18.58 17.74 3.58
CA PRO A 222 -19.84 17.42 4.24
C PRO A 222 -20.66 16.40 3.43
N GLU A 223 -20.55 16.42 2.11
CA GLU A 223 -21.18 15.47 1.20
C GLU A 223 -20.65 14.03 1.39
N HIS A 224 -19.37 13.88 1.70
CA HIS A 224 -18.74 12.58 1.95
C HIS A 224 -19.20 11.99 3.30
N SER A 225 -19.31 12.86 4.31
CA SER A 225 -19.83 12.49 5.63
C SER A 225 -21.31 12.07 5.57
N GLU A 226 -22.14 12.83 4.86
CA GLU A 226 -23.54 12.47 4.63
C GLU A 226 -23.68 11.16 3.84
N SER A 227 -22.85 10.96 2.82
CA SER A 227 -22.85 9.74 2.01
C SER A 227 -22.49 8.51 2.84
N LYS A 228 -21.53 8.62 3.78
CA LYS A 228 -21.21 7.54 4.74
C LYS A 228 -22.36 7.23 5.67
N LEU A 229 -23.05 8.24 6.20
CA LEU A 229 -24.21 8.04 7.08
C LEU A 229 -25.36 7.37 6.32
N LYS A 230 -25.65 7.81 5.09
CA LYS A 230 -26.64 7.19 4.20
C LYS A 230 -26.28 5.73 3.92
N LEU A 231 -25.03 5.46 3.55
CA LEU A 231 -24.54 4.11 3.31
C LEU A 231 -24.69 3.22 4.55
N HIS A 232 -24.30 3.71 5.73
CA HIS A 232 -24.38 2.95 6.98
C HIS A 232 -25.85 2.62 7.34
N SER A 233 -26.76 3.58 7.16
CA SER A 233 -28.20 3.37 7.40
C SER A 233 -28.86 2.44 6.37
N ALA A 234 -28.38 2.43 5.12
CA ALA A 234 -28.82 1.50 4.10
C ALA A 234 -28.26 0.09 4.36
N TRP A 235 -27.01 0.00 4.80
CA TRP A 235 -26.31 -1.25 5.11
C TRP A 235 -27.01 -2.03 6.24
N SER A 236 -27.45 -1.36 7.30
CA SER A 236 -28.16 -2.00 8.42
C SER A 236 -29.52 -2.59 8.05
N LYS A 237 -30.10 -2.20 6.91
CA LYS A 237 -31.36 -2.75 6.36
C LYS A 237 -31.15 -3.98 5.47
N LEU A 238 -29.90 -4.30 5.13
CA LEU A 238 -29.58 -5.54 4.43
C LEU A 238 -29.65 -6.73 5.39
N THR A 239 -30.02 -7.89 4.84
CA THR A 239 -29.98 -9.15 5.59
C THR A 239 -28.53 -9.57 5.87
N PRO A 240 -28.27 -10.40 6.90
CA PRO A 240 -26.92 -10.89 7.19
C PRO A 240 -26.26 -11.61 6.00
N VAL A 241 -27.05 -12.34 5.19
CA VAL A 241 -26.55 -13.03 3.99
C VAL A 241 -26.17 -12.03 2.90
N GLU A 242 -26.97 -10.98 2.72
CA GLU A 242 -26.67 -9.88 1.80
C GLU A 242 -25.37 -9.14 2.19
N GLN A 243 -25.21 -8.82 3.49
CA GLN A 243 -24.01 -8.19 4.01
C GLN A 243 -22.78 -9.09 3.81
N PHE A 244 -22.88 -10.37 4.20
CA PHE A 244 -21.81 -11.35 4.03
C PHE A 244 -21.35 -11.47 2.57
N VAL A 245 -22.29 -11.57 1.62
CA VAL A 245 -21.92 -11.72 0.20
C VAL A 245 -21.27 -10.44 -0.34
N LEU A 246 -21.72 -9.25 0.07
CA LEU A 246 -21.09 -8.00 -0.33
C LEU A 246 -19.72 -7.80 0.32
N GLU A 247 -19.58 -8.11 1.60
CA GLU A 247 -18.30 -8.11 2.31
C GLU A 247 -17.31 -9.05 1.61
N ALA A 248 -17.68 -10.32 1.46
CA ALA A 248 -16.81 -11.33 0.87
C ALA A 248 -16.42 -10.99 -0.58
N LEU A 249 -17.36 -10.58 -1.44
CA LEU A 249 -17.07 -10.39 -2.88
C LEU A 249 -16.58 -8.99 -3.27
N ILE A 250 -16.90 -7.94 -2.50
CA ILE A 250 -16.60 -6.54 -2.88
C ILE A 250 -15.55 -5.93 -1.98
N ILE A 251 -15.72 -6.07 -0.66
CA ILE A 251 -14.81 -5.48 0.32
C ILE A 251 -13.55 -6.35 0.42
N GLU A 252 -13.73 -7.65 0.56
CA GLU A 252 -12.66 -8.64 0.70
C GLU A 252 -12.19 -9.23 -0.63
N GLN A 253 -12.96 -9.04 -1.71
CA GLN A 253 -12.63 -9.49 -3.07
C GLN A 253 -12.29 -10.99 -3.15
N GLN A 254 -12.95 -11.81 -2.33
CA GLN A 254 -12.80 -13.27 -2.33
C GLN A 254 -13.26 -13.88 -3.67
N ASP A 255 -12.68 -15.03 -4.02
CA ASP A 255 -13.11 -15.76 -5.20
C ASP A 255 -14.52 -16.36 -4.97
N ALA A 256 -15.34 -16.38 -6.01
CA ALA A 256 -16.69 -16.91 -5.92
C ALA A 256 -16.74 -18.40 -5.50
N GLU A 257 -15.72 -19.20 -5.83
CA GLU A 257 -15.61 -20.59 -5.41
C GLU A 257 -15.43 -20.70 -3.88
N ASP A 258 -14.56 -19.85 -3.31
CA ASP A 258 -14.32 -19.80 -1.86
C ASP A 258 -15.59 -19.40 -1.08
N VAL A 259 -16.32 -18.42 -1.61
CA VAL A 259 -17.59 -17.95 -1.02
C VAL A 259 -18.67 -19.03 -1.09
N LEU A 260 -18.77 -19.77 -2.19
CA LEU A 260 -19.72 -20.89 -2.32
C LEU A 260 -19.40 -22.01 -1.33
N VAL A 261 -18.11 -22.33 -1.14
CA VAL A 261 -17.68 -23.32 -0.14
C VAL A 261 -18.03 -22.85 1.27
N ALA A 262 -17.86 -21.57 1.59
CA ALA A 262 -18.24 -21.02 2.89
C ALA A 262 -19.75 -21.08 3.13
N LEU A 263 -20.55 -20.71 2.12
CA LEU A 263 -22.02 -20.78 2.18
C LEU A 263 -22.51 -22.22 2.39
N ALA A 264 -21.91 -23.19 1.68
CA ALA A 264 -22.18 -24.61 1.85
C ALA A 264 -21.85 -25.10 3.27
N LYS A 265 -20.65 -24.79 3.77
CA LYS A 265 -20.21 -25.18 5.12
C LYS A 265 -21.10 -24.60 6.23
N LEU A 266 -21.57 -23.37 6.06
CA LEU A 266 -22.45 -22.70 7.03
C LEU A 266 -23.94 -23.04 6.81
N ASN A 267 -24.26 -23.86 5.80
CA ASN A 267 -25.62 -24.20 5.38
C ASN A 267 -26.50 -22.96 5.11
N ILE A 268 -25.90 -21.92 4.53
CA ILE A 268 -26.57 -20.65 4.21
C ILE A 268 -27.03 -20.68 2.76
N SER A 269 -28.35 -20.61 2.56
CA SER A 269 -28.93 -20.51 1.22
C SER A 269 -29.17 -19.05 0.83
N ILE A 270 -28.72 -18.69 -0.39
CA ILE A 270 -28.98 -17.37 -0.99
C ILE A 270 -30.31 -17.29 -1.76
N LYS A 271 -30.99 -18.44 -1.97
CA LYS A 271 -32.28 -18.50 -2.67
C LYS A 271 -33.19 -19.54 -2.03
N ALA A 272 -34.38 -19.10 -1.63
CA ALA A 272 -35.40 -19.97 -1.04
C ALA A 272 -35.64 -21.23 -1.90
N GLY A 273 -35.55 -22.40 -1.27
CA GLY A 273 -35.75 -23.71 -1.90
C GLY A 273 -34.52 -24.30 -2.62
N ILE A 274 -33.37 -23.62 -2.64
CA ILE A 274 -32.11 -24.19 -3.16
C ILE A 274 -31.16 -24.41 -1.98
N ASN A 275 -30.65 -25.64 -1.84
CA ASN A 275 -29.63 -25.93 -0.82
C ASN A 275 -28.32 -25.21 -1.15
N ALA A 276 -27.58 -24.81 -0.11
CA ALA A 276 -26.33 -24.08 -0.23
C ALA A 276 -25.34 -24.78 -1.20
N ASP A 277 -25.24 -26.11 -1.13
CA ASP A 277 -24.36 -26.95 -1.94
C ASP A 277 -24.73 -27.01 -3.43
N LYS A 278 -25.95 -26.60 -3.80
CA LYS A 278 -26.43 -26.56 -5.19
C LYS A 278 -26.33 -25.16 -5.81
N THR A 279 -25.81 -24.20 -5.05
CA THR A 279 -25.64 -22.82 -5.50
C THR A 279 -24.43 -22.74 -6.44
N ASN A 280 -24.59 -22.07 -7.59
CA ASN A 280 -23.50 -21.91 -8.55
C ASN A 280 -22.97 -20.46 -8.60
N ARG A 281 -21.81 -20.27 -9.24
CA ARG A 281 -21.16 -18.95 -9.39
C ARG A 281 -22.07 -17.90 -10.02
N GLN A 282 -22.86 -18.28 -11.02
CA GLN A 282 -23.77 -17.35 -11.71
C GLN A 282 -24.87 -16.84 -10.77
N GLN A 283 -25.45 -17.72 -9.94
CA GLN A 283 -26.44 -17.37 -8.93
C GLN A 283 -25.85 -16.47 -7.85
N LEU A 284 -24.61 -16.72 -7.43
CA LEU A 284 -23.90 -15.85 -6.49
C LEU A 284 -23.69 -14.44 -7.07
N TYR A 285 -23.19 -14.33 -8.31
CA TYR A 285 -23.02 -13.02 -8.95
C TYR A 285 -24.36 -12.32 -9.26
N TYR A 286 -25.41 -13.07 -9.55
CA TYR A 286 -26.75 -12.52 -9.68
C TYR A 286 -27.26 -11.98 -8.34
N PHE A 287 -27.09 -12.73 -7.26
CA PHE A 287 -27.43 -12.31 -5.91
C PHE A 287 -26.67 -11.04 -5.52
N ARG A 288 -25.35 -11.00 -5.72
CA ARG A 288 -24.51 -9.80 -5.55
C ARG A 288 -25.10 -8.59 -6.29
N ARG A 289 -25.40 -8.73 -7.58
CA ARG A 289 -25.95 -7.62 -8.39
C ARG A 289 -27.29 -7.14 -7.85
N LYS A 290 -28.17 -8.07 -7.46
CA LYS A 290 -29.47 -7.75 -6.85
C LYS A 290 -29.30 -7.02 -5.52
N THR A 291 -28.35 -7.44 -4.69
CA THR A 291 -28.07 -6.79 -3.41
C THR A 291 -27.50 -5.38 -3.59
N ILE A 292 -26.61 -5.17 -4.58
CA ILE A 292 -26.10 -3.83 -4.92
C ILE A 292 -27.25 -2.92 -5.39
N ALA A 293 -28.15 -3.43 -6.25
CA ALA A 293 -29.31 -2.66 -6.71
C ALA A 293 -30.22 -2.27 -5.53
N LYS A 294 -30.50 -3.20 -4.62
CA LYS A 294 -31.25 -2.94 -3.38
C LYS A 294 -30.55 -1.91 -2.49
N LEU A 295 -29.23 -1.99 -2.32
CA LEU A 295 -28.47 -1.02 -1.54
C LEU A 295 -28.57 0.39 -2.16
N ASN A 296 -28.51 0.49 -3.49
CA ASN A 296 -28.69 1.75 -4.21
C ASN A 296 -30.11 2.33 -4.02
N GLU A 297 -31.15 1.48 -4.07
CA GLU A 297 -32.53 1.89 -3.78
C GLU A 297 -32.71 2.39 -2.34
N LEU A 298 -31.99 1.81 -1.36
CA LEU A 298 -32.04 2.20 0.05
C LEU A 298 -31.24 3.48 0.36
N MET A 299 -30.34 3.89 -0.53
CA MET A 299 -29.53 5.10 -0.41
C MET A 299 -30.20 6.34 -1.04
N ASN A 300 -31.19 6.13 -1.90
CA ASN A 300 -32.05 7.16 -2.49
C ASN A 300 -33.24 7.47 -1.58
#